data_AF-A0A227JB14-F1
#
_entry.id   AF-A0A227JB14-F1
#
_cell.length_a   1.000
_cell.length_b   1.000
_cell.length_c   1.000
_cell.angle_alpha   90.00
_cell.angle_beta   90.00
_cell.angle_gamma   90.00
#
_symmetry.space_group_name_H-M   'P 1'
#
loop_
_entity.id
_entity.type
_entity.pdbx_description
1 polymer ?
#
loop_
_entity_poly.entity_id
_entity_poly.type
_entity_poly.pdbx_seq_one_letter_code
_entity_poly.pdbx_strand_id
1 'polypeptide(L)' 'MKANNAETPDSSNAADTFKWVAAFVLAAAAVVGNYLYGEMSVVVRAAGVVVLIAAALGVAATTTKGKAAISFA' A
#
# COMPACT_ATOMS: atom_id res chain seq x y z
N MET A 1 16.07 18.85 37.80
CA MET A 1 15.62 17.56 37.24
C MET A 1 15.45 17.75 35.73
N LYS A 2 16.08 16.89 34.93
CA LYS A 2 16.00 16.94 33.46
C LYS A 2 14.54 16.72 33.04
N ALA A 3 14.01 17.61 32.21
CA ALA A 3 12.78 17.32 31.48
C ALA A 3 13.09 16.12 30.58
N ASN A 4 12.43 14.99 30.83
CA ASN A 4 12.42 13.88 29.91
C ASN A 4 11.72 14.36 28.65
N ASN A 5 12.50 14.77 27.65
CA ASN A 5 12.09 14.86 26.27
C ASN A 5 11.73 13.43 25.86
N ALA A 6 10.48 13.02 26.08
CA ALA A 6 9.91 11.88 25.39
C ALA A 6 9.82 12.34 23.93
N GLU A 7 10.88 12.09 23.18
CA GLU A 7 10.88 12.25 21.73
C GLU A 7 9.88 11.21 21.21
N THR A 8 8.62 11.63 21.13
CA THR A 8 7.56 10.81 20.54
C THR A 8 8.08 10.49 19.14
N PRO A 9 8.37 9.21 18.81
CA PRO A 9 8.82 8.87 17.47
C PRO A 9 7.83 9.48 16.49
N ASP A 10 8.30 10.20 15.48
CA ASP A 10 7.45 10.85 14.48
C ASP A 10 6.42 9.85 13.95
N SER A 11 5.24 9.82 14.57
CA SER A 11 4.26 8.74 14.41
C SER A 11 3.72 8.71 12.98
N SER A 12 3.78 9.87 12.32
CA SER A 12 3.51 10.08 10.90
C SER A 12 4.40 9.20 10.00
N ASN A 13 5.68 9.04 10.32
CA ASN A 13 6.62 8.22 9.53
C ASN A 13 6.38 6.72 9.71
N ALA A 14 6.06 6.29 10.94
CA ALA A 14 5.74 4.90 11.23
C ALA A 14 4.43 4.46 10.56
N ALA A 15 3.38 5.30 10.63
CA ALA A 15 2.10 5.02 9.99
C ALA A 15 2.21 4.99 8.45
N ASP A 16 3.03 5.87 7.86
CA ASP A 16 3.29 5.84 6.42
C ASP A 16 4.09 4.60 5.99
N THR A 17 5.07 4.18 6.79
CA THR A 17 5.82 2.94 6.55
C THR A 17 4.89 1.73 6.54
N PHE A 18 3.98 1.65 7.52
CA PHE A 18 2.99 0.58 7.57
C PHE A 18 2.07 0.55 6.35
N LYS A 19 1.58 1.72 5.91
CA LYS A 19 0.76 1.83 4.69
C LYS A 19 1.52 1.38 3.45
N TRP A 20 2.82 1.68 3.34
CA TRP A 20 3.66 1.17 2.26
C TRP A 20 3.80 -0.34 2.29
N VAL A 21 4.04 -0.94 3.46
CA VAL A 21 4.07 -2.40 3.60
C VAL A 21 2.74 -3.01 3.14
N ALA A 22 1.60 -2.45 3.57
CA ALA A 22 0.28 -2.91 3.15
C ALA A 22 0.10 -2.82 1.62
N ALA A 23 0.52 -1.72 0.99
CA ALA A 23 0.46 -1.55 -0.46
C ALA A 23 1.31 -2.60 -1.20
N PHE A 24 2.53 -2.87 -0.73
CA PHE A 24 3.40 -3.90 -1.30
C PHE A 24 2.84 -5.32 -1.12
N VAL A 25 2.24 -5.61 0.04
CA VAL A 25 1.58 -6.89 0.28
C VAL A 25 0.41 -7.09 -0.69
N LEU A 26 -0.42 -6.06 -0.92
CA LEU A 26 -1.51 -6.13 -1.89
C LEU A 26 -1.00 -6.35 -3.32
N ALA A 27 0.07 -5.65 -3.72
CA ALA A 27 0.69 -5.82 -5.03
C ALA A 27 1.29 -7.23 -5.20
N ALA A 28 2.00 -7.73 -4.18
CA ALA A 28 2.52 -9.09 -4.18
C ALA A 28 1.41 -10.14 -4.25
N ALA A 29 0.31 -9.95 -3.50
CA ALA A 29 -0.85 -10.81 -3.56
C ALA A 29 -1.48 -10.84 -4.96
N ALA A 30 -1.49 -9.71 -5.68
CA ALA A 30 -1.97 -9.67 -7.06
C ALA A 30 -1.10 -10.52 -8.00
N VAL A 31 0.23 -10.42 -7.88
CA VAL A 31 1.18 -11.21 -8.69
C VAL A 31 1.07 -12.70 -8.36
N VAL A 32 1.11 -13.05 -7.07
CA VAL A 32 1.06 -14.44 -6.60
C VAL A 32 -0.30 -15.05 -6.91
N GLY A 33 -1.40 -14.36 -6.63
CA GLY A 33 -2.74 -14.82 -6.96
C GLY A 33 -2.90 -15.03 -8.47
N ASN A 34 -2.43 -14.10 -9.29
CA ASN A 34 -2.49 -14.27 -10.74
C ASN A 34 -1.70 -15.50 -11.22
N TYR A 35 -0.57 -15.82 -10.60
CA TYR A 35 0.22 -17.01 -10.93
C TYR A 35 -0.46 -18.32 -10.47
N LEU A 36 -0.90 -18.37 -9.21
CA LEU A 36 -1.50 -19.58 -8.61
C LEU A 36 -2.82 -19.97 -9.27
N TYR A 37 -3.63 -18.99 -9.69
CA TYR A 37 -4.90 -19.24 -10.36
C TYR A 37 -4.76 -19.36 -11.88
N GLY A 38 -3.58 -19.70 -12.41
CA GLY A 38 -3.27 -19.74 -13.85
C GLY A 38 -4.28 -20.50 -14.72
N GLU A 39 -4.83 -21.60 -14.18
CA GLU A 39 -5.81 -22.48 -14.84
C GLU A 39 -7.25 -21.89 -14.89
N MET A 40 -7.52 -20.83 -14.14
CA MET A 40 -8.82 -20.14 -14.14
C MET A 40 -8.95 -19.21 -15.35
N SER A 41 -10.19 -18.93 -15.75
CA SER A 41 -10.51 -17.93 -16.78
C SER A 41 -9.71 -16.64 -16.60
N VAL A 42 -9.05 -16.22 -17.68
CA VAL A 42 -8.21 -15.00 -17.73
C VAL A 42 -9.01 -13.77 -17.29
N VAL A 43 -10.29 -13.70 -17.64
CA VAL A 43 -11.17 -12.58 -17.29
C VAL A 43 -11.32 -12.45 -15.78
N VAL A 44 -11.54 -13.57 -15.09
CA VAL A 44 -11.76 -13.58 -13.63
C VAL A 44 -10.49 -13.18 -12.89
N ARG A 45 -9.34 -13.70 -13.32
CA ARG A 45 -8.04 -13.35 -12.73
C ARG A 45 -7.69 -11.89 -12.95
N ALA A 46 -7.87 -11.40 -14.18
CA ALA A 46 -7.60 -10.01 -14.52
C ALA A 46 -8.48 -9.07 -13.69
N ALA A 47 -9.76 -9.39 -13.52
CA ALA A 47 -10.64 -8.63 -12.63
C ALA A 47 -10.14 -8.60 -11.19
N GLY A 48 -9.72 -9.75 -10.63
CA GLY A 48 -9.12 -9.83 -9.29
C GLY A 48 -7.85 -8.99 -9.14
N VAL A 49 -6.94 -9.06 -10.13
CA VAL A 49 -5.71 -8.26 -10.17
C VAL A 49 -6.04 -6.77 -10.19
N VAL A 50 -6.97 -6.33 -11.03
CA VAL A 50 -7.39 -4.92 -11.10
C VAL A 50 -7.92 -4.42 -9.75
N VAL A 51 -8.75 -5.22 -9.08
CA VAL A 51 -9.27 -4.89 -7.74
C VAL A 51 -8.14 -4.75 -6.72
N LEU A 52 -7.18 -5.68 -6.70
CA LEU A 52 -6.04 -5.63 -5.78
C LEU A 52 -5.12 -4.43 -6.04
N ILE A 53 -4.86 -4.11 -7.31
CA ILE A 53 -4.07 -2.93 -7.68
C ILE A 53 -4.80 -1.64 -7.30
N ALA A 54 -6.11 -1.56 -7.55
CA ALA A 54 -6.90 -0.40 -7.13
C ALA A 54 -6.85 -0.21 -5.60
N ALA A 55 -6.95 -1.30 -4.83
CA ALA A 55 -6.79 -1.25 -3.38
C ALA A 55 -5.38 -0.79 -2.96
N ALA A 56 -4.32 -1.31 -3.58
CA ALA A 56 -2.94 -0.92 -3.31
C ALA A 56 -2.70 0.58 -3.60
N LEU A 57 -3.19 1.06 -4.74
CA LEU A 57 -3.14 2.48 -5.11
C LEU A 57 -3.96 3.34 -4.15
N GLY A 58 -5.13 2.87 -3.71
CA GLY A 58 -5.94 3.55 -2.70
C GLY A 58 -5.18 3.72 -1.38
N VAL A 59 -4.52 2.68 -0.89
CA VAL A 59 -3.67 2.76 0.31
C VAL A 59 -2.50 3.73 0.08
N ALA A 60 -1.80 3.60 -1.05
CA ALA A 60 -0.66 4.45 -1.40
C ALA A 60 -1.05 5.94 -1.48
N ALA A 61 -2.23 6.26 -2.04
CA ALA A 61 -2.76 7.61 -2.14
C ALA A 61 -3.00 8.29 -0.77
N THR A 62 -3.20 7.50 0.30
CA THR A 62 -3.34 8.04 1.66
C THR A 62 -2.01 8.28 2.38
N THR A 63 -0.88 7.92 1.77
CA THR A 63 0.46 8.21 2.31
C THR A 63 0.88 9.65 2.05
N THR A 64 1.81 10.19 2.84
CA THR A 64 2.36 11.54 2.60
C THR A 64 2.95 11.66 1.20
N LYS A 65 3.68 10.62 0.74
CA LYS A 65 4.26 10.58 -0.61
C LYS A 65 3.19 10.49 -1.70
N GLY A 66 2.13 9.71 -1.48
CA GLY A 66 1.01 9.59 -2.43
C GLY A 66 0.23 10.88 -2.57
N LYS A 67 -0.09 11.56 -1.46
CA LYS A 67 -0.73 12.87 -1.48
C LYS A 67 0.13 13.92 -2.19
N ALA A 68 1.43 13.93 -1.92
CA ALA A 68 2.37 14.81 -2.61
C ALA A 68 2.40 14.55 -4.12
N ALA A 69 2.35 13.28 -4.56
CA ALA A 69 2.30 12.93 -5.98
C ALA A 69 1.00 13.37 -6.67
N ILE A 70 -0.14 13.27 -5.99
CA ILE A 70 -1.44 13.73 -6.52
C ILE A 70 -1.48 15.26 -6.62
N SER A 71 -0.90 15.96 -5.66
CA SER A 71 -0.87 17.43 -5.61
C SER A 71 0.23 18.06 -6.46
N PHE A 72 1.00 17.27 -7.22
CA PHE A 72 2.16 17.74 -7.99
C PHE A 72 1.76 18.50 -9.29
N ALA A 73 0.47 18.59 -9.61
CA ALA A 73 -0.08 19.35 -10.74
C ALA A 73 -0.60 20.72 -10.28
#